data_AF-A0A2H0P1N3-F1
#
_entry.id   AF-A0A2H0P1N3-F1
#
_cell.length_a   1.000
_cell.length_b   1.000
_cell.length_c   1.000
_cell.angle_alpha   90.00
_cell.angle_beta   90.00
_cell.angle_gamma   90.00
#
_symmetry.space_group_name_H-M   'P 1'
#
loop_
_entity.id
_entity.type
_entity.pdbx_description
1 polymer ?
#
loop_
_entity_poly.entity_id
_entity_poly.type
_entity_poly.pdbx_seq_one_letter_code
_entity_poly.pdbx_strand_id
1 'polypeptide(L)' 'EGFTKAELIAKIREGVAQSQKADASGPAPLIRMPAWDNTLDDGELDAVAAYLLSLMSPKDEDSDSSF' A
#
# COMPACT_ATOMS: atom_id res chain seq x y z
N GLU A 1 6.40 0.55 -10.21
CA GLU A 1 6.80 1.73 -9.42
C GLU A 1 6.07 1.65 -8.08
N GLY A 2 6.79 1.81 -6.97
CA GLY A 2 6.24 1.67 -5.61
C GLY A 2 5.80 3.01 -5.03
N PHE A 3 5.22 2.99 -3.82
CA PHE A 3 4.88 4.20 -3.08
C PHE A 3 6.05 4.63 -2.19
N THR A 4 6.25 5.94 -2.04
CA THR A 4 7.11 6.46 -0.97
C THR A 4 6.42 6.36 0.39
N LYS A 5 7.19 6.44 1.48
CA LYS A 5 6.66 6.41 2.84
C LYS A 5 5.62 7.52 3.08
N ALA A 6 5.91 8.74 2.62
CA ALA A 6 5.02 9.88 2.78
C ALA A 6 3.69 9.69 2.02
N GLU A 7 3.75 9.13 0.81
CA GLU A 7 2.55 8.83 0.02
C GLU A 7 1.70 7.72 0.66
N LEU A 8 2.33 6.71 1.26
CA LEU A 8 1.63 5.67 2.01
C LEU A 8 0.93 6.25 3.23
N ILE A 9 1.63 7.07 4.02
CA ILE A 9 1.05 7.72 5.20
C ILE A 9 -0.18 8.56 4.80
N ALA A 10 -0.07 9.38 3.74
CA ALA A 10 -1.20 10.17 3.25
C ALA A 10 -2.39 9.29 2.86
N LYS A 11 -2.15 8.19 2.13
CA LYS A 11 -3.20 7.24 1.73
C LYS A 11 -3.85 6.53 2.91
N ILE A 12 -3.08 6.09 3.91
CA ILE A 12 -3.61 5.41 5.10
C ILE A 12 -4.45 6.40 5.92
N ARG A 13 -3.95 7.64 6.06
CA ARG A 13 -4.63 8.71 6.78
C ARG A 13 -5.96 9.08 6.15
N GLU A 14 -5.97 9.41 4.85
CA GLU A 14 -7.18 9.87 4.13
C GLU A 14 -8.10 8.72 3.69
N GLY A 15 -7.56 7.50 3.65
CA GLY A 15 -8.21 6.36 3.02
C GLY A 15 -8.13 6.42 1.49
N VAL A 16 -8.58 5.34 0.86
CA VAL A 16 -8.63 5.20 -0.60
C VAL A 16 -10.03 4.76 -0.98
N ALA A 17 -10.82 5.72 -1.46
CA ALA A 17 -12.24 5.52 -1.80
C ALA A 17 -12.44 4.56 -2.98
N GLN A 18 -11.52 4.56 -3.94
CA GLN A 18 -11.47 3.64 -5.08
C GLN A 18 -10.01 3.28 -5.31
N SER A 19 -9.67 2.00 -5.12
CA SER A 19 -8.37 1.51 -5.59
C SER A 19 -8.29 1.69 -7.11
N GLN A 20 -7.09 1.90 -7.63
CA GLN A 20 -6.89 2.05 -9.07
C GLN A 20 -7.44 0.81 -9.77
N LYS A 21 -8.28 1.01 -10.79
CA LYS A 21 -8.86 -0.11 -11.52
C LYS A 21 -7.75 -0.98 -12.12
N ALA A 22 -7.81 -2.28 -11.89
CA ALA A 22 -6.90 -3.22 -12.56
C ALA A 22 -7.14 -3.26 -14.08
N ASP A 23 -8.39 -3.01 -14.51
CA ASP A 23 -8.79 -2.82 -15.90
C ASP A 23 -9.63 -1.55 -16.03
N ALA A 24 -9.22 -0.63 -16.91
CA ALA A 24 -9.91 0.63 -17.15
C ALA A 24 -11.38 0.42 -17.61
N SER A 25 -11.64 -0.66 -18.35
CA SER A 25 -12.97 -1.04 -18.85
C SER A 25 -13.80 -1.85 -17.83
N GLY A 26 -13.16 -2.29 -16.75
CA GLY A 26 -13.80 -3.08 -15.70
C GLY A 26 -14.72 -2.26 -14.78
N PRO A 27 -15.61 -2.93 -14.04
CA PRO A 27 -16.42 -2.28 -13.01
C PRO A 27 -15.51 -1.64 -11.94
N ALA A 28 -16.01 -0.60 -11.29
CA ALA A 28 -15.28 0.02 -10.18
C ALA A 28 -15.03 -1.04 -9.08
N PRO A 29 -13.80 -1.11 -8.52
CA PRO A 29 -13.51 -2.04 -7.45
C PRO A 29 -14.39 -1.74 -6.23
N LEU A 30 -14.96 -2.80 -5.65
CA LEU A 30 -15.79 -2.71 -4.45
C LEU A 30 -14.96 -2.53 -3.16
N ILE A 31 -13.64 -2.66 -3.26
CA ILE A 31 -12.73 -2.53 -2.15
C ILE A 31 -12.42 -1.05 -1.93
N ARG A 32 -12.75 -0.57 -0.74
CA ARG A 32 -12.41 0.76 -0.24
C ARG A 32 -11.56 0.61 1.01
N MET A 33 -10.53 1.43 1.12
CA MET A 33 -9.82 1.65 2.39
C MET A 33 -10.44 2.86 3.09
N PRO A 34 -10.99 2.74 4.31
CA PRO A 34 -11.48 3.88 5.07
C PRO A 34 -10.31 4.79 5.48
N ALA A 35 -10.62 6.01 5.94
CA ALA A 35 -9.64 6.86 6.61
C ALA A 35 -9.30 6.26 7.98
N TRP A 36 -8.01 6.23 8.34
CA TRP A 36 -7.54 5.71 9.63
C TRP A 36 -7.05 6.81 10.57
N ASP A 37 -7.17 8.07 10.19
CA ASP A 37 -6.76 9.23 11.00
C ASP A 37 -7.47 9.35 12.36
N ASN A 38 -8.68 8.80 12.49
CA ASN A 38 -9.40 8.72 13.76
C ASN A 38 -9.08 7.46 14.58
N THR A 39 -8.31 6.52 14.02
CA THR A 39 -8.01 5.22 14.64
C THR A 39 -6.53 5.08 15.00
N LEU A 40 -5.64 5.69 14.23
CA LEU A 40 -4.19 5.61 14.37
C LEU A 40 -3.60 6.99 14.63
N ASP A 41 -2.65 7.07 15.56
CA ASP A 41 -1.84 8.27 15.74
C ASP A 41 -0.71 8.39 14.70
N ASP A 42 -0.02 9.53 14.67
CA ASP A 42 1.04 9.81 13.69
C ASP A 42 2.21 8.79 13.78
N GLY A 43 2.52 8.27 14.98
CA GLY A 43 3.55 7.26 15.17
C GLY A 43 3.12 5.87 14.69
N GLU A 44 1.85 5.52 14.90
CA GLU A 44 1.26 4.29 14.40
C GLU A 44 1.14 4.30 12.86
N LEU A 45 0.75 5.43 12.26
CA LEU A 45 0.74 5.62 10.81
C LEU A 45 2.14 5.43 10.21
N ASP A 46 3.17 5.97 10.86
CA ASP A 46 4.56 5.80 10.44
C ASP A 46 5.02 4.34 10.52
N ALA A 47 4.67 3.65 11.60
CA ALA A 47 4.99 2.24 11.80
C ALA A 47 4.29 1.33 10.78
N VAL A 48 3.01 1.58 10.48
CA VAL A 48 2.27 0.83 9.45
C VAL A 48 2.87 1.08 8.07
N ALA A 49 3.19 2.33 7.73
CA ALA A 49 3.84 2.65 6.45
C ALA A 49 5.21 1.98 6.33
N ALA A 50 6.03 2.00 7.38
CA ALA A 50 7.32 1.31 7.41
C ALA A 50 7.17 -0.21 7.25
N TYR A 51 6.18 -0.81 7.92
CA TYR A 51 5.88 -2.23 7.77
C TYR A 51 5.48 -2.57 6.33
N LEU A 52 4.55 -1.82 5.72
CA LEU A 52 4.12 -2.05 4.34
C LEU A 52 5.27 -1.91 3.34
N LEU A 53 6.18 -0.96 3.54
CA LEU A 53 7.40 -0.83 2.73
C LEU A 53 8.35 -2.01 2.91
N SER A 54 8.46 -2.56 4.13
CA SER A 54 9.29 -3.74 4.37
C SER A 54 8.76 -5.00 3.67
N LEU A 55 7.45 -5.06 3.39
CA LEU A 55 6.80 -6.13 2.64
C LEU A 55 6.99 -6.00 1.13
N MET A 56 7.37 -4.83 0.62
CA MET A 56 7.77 -4.68 -0.78
C MET A 56 9.13 -5.34 -0.94
N SER A 57 9.15 -6.65 -1.20
CA SER A 57 10.37 -7.37 -1.55
C SER A 57 11.08 -6.66 -2.70
N PRO A 58 12.44 -6.57 -2.69
CA PRO A 58 13.15 -6.32 -3.93
C PRO A 58 12.72 -7.42 -4.89
N LYS A 59 12.13 -7.01 -6.03
CA LYS A 59 11.75 -7.90 -7.11
C LYS A 59 12.95 -8.82 -7.39
N ASP A 60 12.73 -10.13 -7.30
CA ASP A 60 13.75 -11.17 -7.40
C ASP A 60 14.76 -10.87 -8.52
N GLU A 61 16.02 -10.61 -8.15
CA GLU A 61 17.17 -10.89 -9.01
C GLU A 61 17.63 -12.31 -8.67
N ASP A 62 17.29 -13.23 -9.57
CA ASP A 62 17.85 -14.56 -9.86
C ASP A 62 18.37 -15.46 -8.73
N SER A 63 17.71 -16.61 -8.56
CA SER A 63 18.39 -17.91 -8.39
C SER A 63 17.47 -19.06 -8.79
N ASP A 64 17.40 -19.27 -10.11
CA ASP A 64 17.65 -20.60 -10.66
C ASP A 64 18.99 -21.09 -10.07
N SER A 65 18.97 -21.91 -9.02
CA SER A 65 20.09 -22.75 -8.59
C SER A 65 19.69 -23.77 -7.51
N SER A 66 19.58 -25.01 -8.00
CA SER A 66 19.93 -26.28 -7.35
C SER A 66 18.96 -26.93 -6.33
N PHE A 67 18.31 -28.01 -6.76
CA PHE A 67 18.83 -29.37 -6.51
C PHE A 67 18.29 -30.39 -7.53
#